data_AF-A0A2E8TCE3-F1
#
_entry.id   AF-A0A2E8TCE3-F1
#
_cell.length_a   1.000
_cell.length_b   1.000
_cell.length_c   1.000
_cell.angle_alpha   90.00
_cell.angle_beta   90.00
_cell.angle_gamma   90.00
#
_symmetry.space_group_name_H-M   'P 1'
#
loop_
_entity.id
_entity.type
_entity.pdbx_description
1 polymer ?
#
loop_
_entity_poly.entity_id
_entity_poly.type
_entity_poly.pdbx_seq_one_letter_code
_entity_poly.pdbx_strand_id
1 'polypeptide(L)'
;MWPVVAALVLSALLGTAIGWFLLSRGSGSKQSPVPLAQPRDASPPSQDPEARQQLLNRLRALQVDRNWFLSLVDSSWLSRFPERGGRLPSASVEDAPLRQVWDDLAEEWLARVEQLPPRRRARLGQLETKDWEQQRQVLVQRDVHPRVIQALVSAAARTLLPGDVRGGSAEEPYRQLWIAAAMERVQGIGIDTISARSGEATIRSLRVPSAGARLITVEVPEGTSLVLGINGTPLMEMTVFGSQGRLLAAKGPLRVVSLPSTAGSPVQVLVVNDGVASGVLTLSCRADPPPMAVEKPEPADEPKGLDSDPMEFDPME
;
A
#
# COMPACT_ATOMS: atom_id res chain seq x y z
N MET A 1 -42.50 9.95 -15.30
CA MET A 1 -41.46 8.88 -15.27
C MET A 1 -40.16 9.43 -14.69
N TRP A 2 -40.21 10.01 -13.48
CA TRP A 2 -39.05 10.65 -12.85
C TRP A 2 -39.13 10.77 -11.31
N PRO A 3 -39.76 9.82 -10.58
CA PRO A 3 -39.43 9.66 -9.15
C PRO A 3 -38.89 8.27 -8.79
N VAL A 4 -38.99 7.27 -9.67
CA VAL A 4 -38.57 5.88 -9.34
C VAL A 4 -37.07 5.67 -9.52
N VAL A 5 -36.41 6.45 -10.39
CA VAL A 5 -34.94 6.39 -10.57
C VAL A 5 -34.21 7.07 -9.41
N ALA A 6 -34.81 8.09 -8.78
CA ALA A 6 -34.22 8.78 -7.63
C ALA A 6 -34.24 7.95 -6.34
N ALA A 7 -35.19 7.03 -6.19
CA ALA A 7 -35.28 6.15 -5.01
C ALA A 7 -34.33 4.94 -5.08
N LEU A 8 -33.86 4.54 -6.26
CA LEU A 8 -32.96 3.39 -6.44
C LEU A 8 -31.47 3.75 -6.42
N VAL A 9 -31.11 5.04 -6.52
CA VAL A 9 -29.73 5.51 -6.42
C VAL A 9 -29.33 5.84 -4.98
N LEU A 10 -30.31 6.03 -4.07
CA LEU A 10 -30.04 6.36 -2.65
C LEU A 10 -29.86 5.16 -1.72
N SER A 11 -30.11 3.92 -2.17
CA SER A 11 -29.92 2.70 -1.37
C SER A 11 -28.58 1.99 -1.61
N ALA A 12 -27.72 2.52 -2.49
CA ALA A 12 -26.45 1.91 -2.88
C ALA A 12 -25.19 2.56 -2.28
N LEU A 13 -25.32 3.57 -1.39
CA LEU A 13 -24.17 4.32 -0.87
C LEU A 13 -24.02 4.38 0.66
N LEU A 14 -24.82 3.63 1.42
CA LEU A 14 -24.66 3.48 2.87
C LEU A 14 -24.50 1.99 3.22
N GLY A 15 -23.27 1.46 3.20
CA GLY A 15 -23.06 0.09 3.66
C GLY A 15 -21.64 -0.50 3.61
N THR A 16 -20.60 0.23 3.20
CA THR A 16 -19.28 -0.38 2.92
C THR A 16 -18.09 0.29 3.61
N ALA A 17 -18.27 0.85 4.81
CA ALA A 17 -17.12 1.40 5.57
C ALA A 17 -17.14 1.20 7.10
N ILE A 18 -18.10 0.44 7.67
CA ILE A 18 -18.25 0.29 9.14
C ILE A 18 -18.08 -1.19 9.61
N GLY A 19 -17.78 -2.12 8.70
CA GLY A 19 -17.79 -3.56 9.00
C GLY A 19 -16.53 -4.17 9.65
N TRP A 20 -15.41 -3.45 9.78
CA TRP A 20 -14.13 -4.07 10.16
C TRP A 20 -13.73 -3.93 11.63
N PHE A 21 -14.41 -3.10 12.43
CA PHE A 21 -13.99 -2.80 13.80
C PHE A 21 -14.85 -3.43 14.92
N LEU A 22 -15.90 -4.20 14.59
CA LEU A 22 -16.81 -4.80 15.58
C LEU A 22 -16.78 -6.34 15.71
N LEU A 23 -15.85 -7.05 15.05
CA LEU A 23 -15.75 -8.51 15.16
C LEU A 23 -14.61 -9.03 16.07
N SER A 24 -13.94 -8.16 16.85
CA SER A 24 -12.89 -8.61 17.79
C SER A 24 -13.35 -8.84 19.24
N ARG A 25 -14.67 -8.82 19.53
CA ARG A 25 -15.19 -9.15 20.86
C ARG A 25 -16.35 -10.15 20.82
N GLY A 26 -15.99 -11.43 20.90
CA GLY A 26 -16.66 -12.49 21.66
C GLY A 26 -18.12 -12.81 21.35
N SER A 27 -18.36 -13.94 20.69
CA SER A 27 -19.48 -14.85 21.00
C SER A 27 -19.14 -16.24 20.48
N GLY A 28 -18.98 -17.19 21.40
CA GLY A 28 -18.82 -18.60 21.06
C GLY A 28 -20.11 -19.15 20.46
N SER A 29 -20.03 -19.64 19.23
CA SER A 29 -20.96 -20.62 18.71
C SER A 29 -20.14 -21.84 18.29
N LYS A 30 -20.49 -22.99 18.87
CA LYS A 30 -19.96 -24.30 18.50
C LYS A 30 -20.27 -24.53 17.02
N GLN A 31 -19.29 -24.35 16.16
CA GLN A 31 -19.28 -24.95 14.83
C GLN A 31 -18.28 -26.09 14.86
N SER A 32 -18.78 -27.29 14.61
CA SER A 32 -17.99 -28.52 14.52
C SER A 32 -16.79 -28.31 13.59
N PRO A 33 -15.60 -28.86 13.90
CA PRO A 33 -14.44 -28.67 13.06
C PRO A 33 -14.68 -29.36 11.71
N VAL A 34 -14.66 -28.58 10.63
CA VAL A 34 -14.26 -29.12 9.33
C VAL A 34 -12.82 -29.61 9.55
N PRO A 35 -12.48 -30.88 9.26
CA PRO A 35 -11.12 -31.33 9.45
C PRO A 35 -10.22 -30.47 8.56
N LEU A 36 -9.36 -29.66 9.18
CA LEU A 36 -8.15 -29.23 8.50
C LEU A 36 -7.49 -30.52 8.00
N ALA A 37 -7.21 -30.58 6.70
CA ALA A 37 -6.35 -31.61 6.16
C ALA A 37 -5.11 -31.66 7.04
N GLN A 38 -4.91 -32.81 7.68
CA GLN A 38 -3.67 -33.11 8.40
C GLN A 38 -2.49 -32.79 7.47
N PRO A 39 -1.35 -32.33 8.00
CA PRO A 39 -0.14 -32.20 7.21
C PRO A 39 0.25 -33.60 6.74
N ARG A 40 -0.26 -33.99 5.57
CA ARG A 40 0.31 -35.09 4.80
C ARG A 40 1.73 -34.64 4.47
N ASP A 41 2.69 -35.55 4.53
CA ASP A 41 4.00 -35.33 3.94
C ASP A 41 3.82 -34.87 2.50
N ALA A 42 3.82 -33.55 2.29
CA ALA A 42 3.51 -32.95 1.01
C ALA A 42 4.66 -33.32 0.08
N SER A 43 4.41 -34.29 -0.79
CA SER A 43 5.33 -34.63 -1.88
C SER A 43 4.84 -33.85 -3.10
N PRO A 44 5.74 -33.17 -3.83
CA PRO A 44 5.33 -32.38 -4.97
C PRO A 44 4.73 -33.29 -6.06
N PRO A 45 3.66 -32.86 -6.74
CA PRO A 45 2.97 -33.67 -7.73
C PRO A 45 3.76 -33.87 -9.05
N SER A 46 4.99 -33.36 -9.18
CA SER A 46 5.83 -33.39 -10.38
C SER A 46 5.92 -34.76 -11.09
N GLN A 47 5.94 -34.73 -12.43
CA GLN A 47 6.05 -35.94 -13.28
C GLN A 47 7.39 -36.63 -13.17
N ASP A 48 8.45 -35.83 -13.13
CA ASP A 48 9.82 -36.29 -13.25
C ASP A 48 10.46 -36.41 -11.85
N PRO A 49 10.90 -37.61 -11.44
CA PRO A 49 11.65 -37.76 -10.20
C PRO A 49 12.92 -36.90 -10.16
N GLU A 50 13.54 -36.61 -11.31
CA GLU A 50 14.71 -35.73 -11.40
C GLU A 50 14.32 -34.26 -11.13
N ALA A 51 13.30 -33.74 -11.80
CA ALA A 51 12.78 -32.39 -11.55
C ALA A 51 12.37 -32.18 -10.08
N ARG A 52 11.68 -33.16 -9.49
CA ARG A 52 11.35 -33.17 -8.05
C ARG A 52 12.62 -33.07 -7.19
N GLN A 53 13.60 -33.91 -7.48
CA GLN A 53 14.85 -33.93 -6.70
C GLN A 53 15.62 -32.61 -6.86
N GLN A 54 15.63 -32.02 -8.06
CA GLN A 54 16.24 -30.73 -8.35
C GLN A 54 15.59 -29.61 -7.55
N LEU A 55 14.26 -29.52 -7.53
CA LEU A 55 13.51 -28.54 -6.73
C LEU A 55 13.86 -28.66 -5.24
N LEU A 56 13.81 -29.89 -4.69
CA LEU A 56 14.13 -30.14 -3.28
C LEU A 56 15.58 -29.81 -2.94
N ASN A 57 16.52 -30.12 -3.84
CA ASN A 57 17.92 -29.76 -3.68
C ASN A 57 18.12 -28.23 -3.69
N ARG A 58 17.41 -27.52 -4.57
CA ARG A 58 17.46 -26.05 -4.64
C ARG A 58 16.85 -25.40 -3.40
N LEU A 59 15.69 -25.88 -2.92
CA LEU A 59 15.10 -25.41 -1.65
C LEU A 59 16.07 -25.59 -0.48
N ARG A 60 16.76 -26.74 -0.41
CA ARG A 60 17.78 -27.01 0.60
C ARG A 60 18.97 -26.06 0.48
N ALA A 61 19.48 -25.82 -0.74
CA ALA A 61 20.57 -24.88 -0.99
C ALA A 61 20.17 -23.43 -0.62
N LEU A 62 18.92 -23.08 -0.82
CA LEU A 62 18.36 -21.78 -0.47
C LEU A 62 17.92 -21.67 1.00
N GLN A 63 18.01 -22.76 1.77
CA GLN A 63 17.58 -22.88 3.17
C GLN A 63 16.10 -22.58 3.38
N VAL A 64 15.24 -22.86 2.41
CA VAL A 64 13.79 -22.62 2.50
C VAL A 64 13.12 -23.84 3.12
N ASP A 65 12.17 -23.62 4.03
CA ASP A 65 11.36 -24.71 4.58
C ASP A 65 10.53 -25.37 3.46
N ARG A 66 10.77 -26.67 3.29
CA ARG A 66 10.14 -27.46 2.23
C ARG A 66 8.62 -27.50 2.37
N ASN A 67 8.12 -27.75 3.57
CA ASN A 67 6.69 -28.00 3.78
C ASN A 67 5.90 -26.70 3.57
N TRP A 68 6.42 -25.59 4.08
CA TRP A 68 5.88 -24.26 3.83
C TRP A 68 5.89 -23.91 2.33
N PHE A 69 7.00 -24.15 1.63
CA PHE A 69 7.10 -23.83 0.21
C PHE A 69 6.10 -24.63 -0.64
N LEU A 70 5.97 -25.93 -0.39
CA LEU A 70 5.00 -26.76 -1.11
C LEU A 70 3.57 -26.32 -0.83
N SER A 71 3.24 -25.98 0.43
CA SER A 71 1.95 -25.39 0.76
C SER A 71 1.70 -24.07 0.01
N LEU A 72 2.73 -23.26 -0.23
CA LEU A 72 2.61 -22.00 -0.99
C LEU A 72 2.25 -22.23 -2.45
N VAL A 73 2.93 -23.17 -3.10
CA VAL A 73 2.64 -23.54 -4.49
C VAL A 73 1.24 -24.15 -4.57
N ASP A 74 0.89 -25.05 -3.66
CA ASP A 74 -0.43 -25.70 -3.61
C ASP A 74 -1.56 -24.69 -3.40
N SER A 75 -1.45 -23.79 -2.42
CA SER A 75 -2.44 -22.73 -2.20
C SER A 75 -2.59 -21.83 -3.42
N SER A 76 -1.48 -21.52 -4.10
CA SER A 76 -1.49 -20.71 -5.32
C SER A 76 -2.13 -21.44 -6.49
N TRP A 77 -1.90 -22.74 -6.60
CA TRP A 77 -2.55 -23.59 -7.59
C TRP A 77 -4.06 -23.57 -7.36
N LEU A 78 -4.49 -23.89 -6.13
CA LEU A 78 -5.91 -24.00 -5.77
C LEU A 78 -6.68 -22.70 -5.99
N SER A 79 -6.00 -21.57 -5.81
CA SER A 79 -6.55 -20.24 -6.04
C SER A 79 -6.74 -19.93 -7.54
N ARG A 80 -5.84 -20.43 -8.41
CA ARG A 80 -5.90 -20.21 -9.88
C ARG A 80 -6.94 -21.10 -10.57
N PHE A 81 -7.30 -22.23 -9.98
CA PHE A 81 -8.17 -23.24 -10.60
C PHE A 81 -9.28 -23.71 -9.63
N PRO A 82 -10.20 -22.81 -9.23
CA PRO A 82 -11.28 -23.12 -8.30
C PRO A 82 -12.24 -24.20 -8.81
N GLU A 83 -12.37 -24.36 -10.12
CA GLU A 83 -13.24 -25.33 -10.80
C GLU A 83 -12.89 -26.79 -10.48
N ARG A 84 -11.67 -27.06 -10.01
CA ARG A 84 -11.26 -28.41 -9.57
C ARG A 84 -11.69 -28.75 -8.14
N GLY A 85 -12.38 -27.84 -7.44
CA GLY A 85 -12.97 -28.12 -6.13
C GLY A 85 -11.94 -28.52 -5.07
N GLY A 86 -10.76 -27.89 -5.07
CA GLY A 86 -9.73 -28.16 -4.07
C GLY A 86 -8.77 -29.31 -4.41
N ARG A 87 -8.81 -29.86 -5.63
CA ARG A 87 -7.97 -31.00 -6.03
C ARG A 87 -6.68 -30.57 -6.74
N LEU A 88 -5.55 -30.95 -6.15
CA LEU A 88 -4.23 -30.86 -6.79
C LEU A 88 -4.10 -31.86 -7.96
N PRO A 89 -3.15 -31.63 -8.88
CA PRO A 89 -2.84 -32.60 -9.93
C PRO A 89 -2.46 -33.96 -9.34
N SER A 90 -3.09 -35.04 -9.82
CA SER A 90 -2.76 -36.41 -9.42
C SER A 90 -1.56 -36.93 -10.21
N ALA A 91 -1.20 -38.21 -10.04
CA ALA A 91 -0.18 -38.91 -10.82
C ALA A 91 -0.72 -39.55 -12.13
N SER A 92 -2.01 -39.36 -12.45
CA SER A 92 -2.65 -39.98 -13.62
C SER A 92 -2.13 -39.42 -14.96
N VAL A 93 -2.30 -40.13 -16.07
CA VAL A 93 -1.81 -39.63 -17.37
C VAL A 93 -2.58 -38.37 -17.80
N GLU A 94 -3.85 -38.26 -17.41
CA GLU A 94 -4.74 -37.15 -17.76
C GLU A 94 -4.31 -35.83 -17.10
N ASP A 95 -3.77 -35.90 -15.88
CA ASP A 95 -3.28 -34.72 -15.15
C ASP A 95 -1.85 -34.32 -15.58
N ALA A 96 -1.29 -34.93 -16.62
CA ALA A 96 0.05 -34.63 -17.12
C ALA A 96 0.30 -33.13 -17.39
N PRO A 97 -0.56 -32.42 -18.14
CA PRO A 97 -0.37 -30.98 -18.38
C PRO A 97 -0.52 -30.15 -17.10
N LEU A 98 -1.36 -30.57 -16.16
CA LEU A 98 -1.61 -29.85 -14.91
C LEU A 98 -0.43 -29.95 -13.95
N ARG A 99 0.30 -31.06 -13.99
CA ARG A 99 1.57 -31.21 -13.27
C ARG A 99 2.63 -30.27 -13.82
N GLN A 100 2.75 -30.14 -15.14
CA GLN A 100 3.66 -29.17 -15.74
C GLN A 100 3.34 -27.74 -15.29
N VAL A 101 2.06 -27.35 -15.26
CA VAL A 101 1.66 -26.02 -14.75
C VAL A 101 1.99 -25.85 -13.27
N TRP A 102 1.87 -26.91 -12.46
CA TRP A 102 2.30 -26.86 -11.07
C TRP A 102 3.81 -26.67 -10.95
N ASP A 103 4.60 -27.36 -11.78
CA ASP A 103 6.06 -27.26 -11.80
C ASP A 103 6.51 -25.84 -12.24
N ASP A 104 5.90 -25.29 -13.28
CA ASP A 104 6.14 -23.90 -13.72
C ASP A 104 5.80 -22.88 -12.62
N LEU A 105 4.68 -23.11 -11.91
CA LEU A 105 4.27 -22.29 -10.78
C LEU A 105 5.26 -22.40 -9.61
N ALA A 106 5.83 -23.57 -9.37
CA ALA A 106 6.86 -23.77 -8.36
C ALA A 106 8.12 -22.95 -8.68
N GLU A 107 8.59 -22.97 -9.93
CA GLU A 107 9.74 -22.18 -10.36
C GLU A 107 9.47 -20.66 -10.27
N GLU A 108 8.26 -20.22 -10.63
CA GLU A 108 7.80 -18.83 -10.45
C GLU A 108 7.87 -18.38 -8.99
N TRP A 109 7.43 -19.22 -8.05
CA TRP A 109 7.48 -18.91 -6.62
C TRP A 109 8.91 -18.97 -6.08
N LEU A 110 9.71 -19.91 -6.57
CA LEU A 110 11.11 -20.04 -6.19
C LEU A 110 11.90 -18.79 -6.56
N ALA A 111 11.74 -18.29 -7.78
CA ALA A 111 12.38 -17.06 -8.24
C ALA A 111 11.99 -15.83 -7.39
N ARG A 112 10.76 -15.78 -6.87
CA ARG A 112 10.31 -14.71 -5.95
C ARG A 112 10.92 -14.86 -4.56
N VAL A 113 10.92 -16.07 -4.01
CA VAL A 113 11.53 -16.36 -2.72
C VAL A 113 13.03 -16.05 -2.77
N GLU A 114 13.71 -16.33 -3.88
CA GLU A 114 15.13 -16.03 -4.09
C GLU A 114 15.47 -14.53 -3.98
N GLN A 115 14.53 -13.63 -4.25
CA GLN A 115 14.72 -12.18 -4.09
C GLN A 115 14.89 -11.78 -2.61
N LEU A 116 14.42 -12.62 -1.69
CA LEU A 116 14.61 -12.37 -0.26
C LEU A 116 16.06 -12.68 0.15
N PRO A 117 16.65 -11.85 1.04
CA PRO A 117 17.96 -12.13 1.62
C PRO A 117 17.99 -13.50 2.32
N PRO A 118 19.15 -14.20 2.36
CA PRO A 118 19.24 -15.54 2.94
C PRO A 118 18.67 -15.66 4.37
N ARG A 119 18.94 -14.66 5.23
CA ARG A 119 18.41 -14.59 6.60
C ARG A 119 16.87 -14.55 6.69
N ARG A 120 16.20 -14.03 5.66
CA ARG A 120 14.73 -13.96 5.57
C ARG A 120 14.17 -15.27 5.05
N ARG A 121 14.79 -15.82 4.00
CA ARG A 121 14.43 -17.13 3.42
C ARG A 121 14.47 -18.25 4.45
N ALA A 122 15.52 -18.30 5.26
CA ALA A 122 15.71 -19.31 6.30
C ALA A 122 14.63 -19.30 7.40
N ARG A 123 13.85 -18.22 7.52
CA ARG A 123 12.77 -18.09 8.51
C ARG A 123 11.39 -18.35 7.94
N LEU A 124 11.23 -18.51 6.63
CA LEU A 124 9.94 -18.77 6.01
C LEU A 124 9.37 -20.09 6.54
N GLY A 125 8.10 -20.07 6.97
CA GLY A 125 7.46 -21.18 7.68
C GLY A 125 7.56 -21.10 9.21
N GLN A 126 8.36 -20.16 9.74
CA GLN A 126 8.56 -19.93 11.17
C GLN A 126 8.26 -18.48 11.59
N LEU A 127 7.90 -17.59 10.66
CA LEU A 127 7.57 -16.21 10.99
C LEU A 127 6.20 -16.16 11.64
N GLU A 128 6.08 -15.38 12.70
CA GLU A 128 4.83 -15.19 13.41
C GLU A 128 4.38 -13.74 13.36
N THR A 129 3.11 -13.51 13.71
CA THR A 129 2.58 -12.13 13.82
C THR A 129 3.37 -11.29 14.79
N LYS A 130 3.84 -11.91 15.89
CA LYS A 130 4.62 -11.23 16.92
C LYS A 130 5.93 -10.66 16.38
N ASP A 131 6.56 -11.33 15.40
CA ASP A 131 7.80 -10.85 14.77
C ASP A 131 7.57 -9.52 14.07
N TRP A 132 6.47 -9.41 13.31
CA TRP A 132 6.08 -8.18 12.65
C TRP A 132 5.63 -7.10 13.63
N GLU A 133 4.81 -7.48 14.61
CA GLU A 133 4.22 -6.55 15.56
C GLU A 133 5.29 -5.85 16.42
N GLN A 134 6.34 -6.56 16.82
CA GLN A 134 7.50 -5.97 17.49
C GLN A 134 8.17 -4.88 16.64
N GLN A 135 8.41 -5.15 15.36
CA GLN A 135 9.01 -4.17 14.44
C GLN A 135 8.10 -2.97 14.20
N ARG A 136 6.79 -3.21 14.08
CA ARG A 136 5.79 -2.14 13.96
C ARG A 136 5.81 -1.22 15.16
N GLN A 137 5.88 -1.77 16.37
CA GLN A 137 5.91 -0.99 17.61
C GLN A 137 7.15 -0.10 17.71
N VAL A 138 8.32 -0.57 17.27
CA VAL A 138 9.53 0.25 17.20
C VAL A 138 9.34 1.48 16.32
N LEU A 139 8.65 1.36 15.18
CA LEU A 139 8.35 2.51 14.32
C LEU A 139 7.32 3.46 14.95
N VAL A 140 6.29 2.93 15.60
CA VAL A 140 5.28 3.75 16.30
C VAL A 140 5.92 4.54 17.44
N GLN A 141 6.87 3.95 18.18
CA GLN A 141 7.64 4.64 19.22
C GLN A 141 8.57 5.75 18.66
N ARG A 142 8.80 5.76 17.34
CA ARG A 142 9.53 6.82 16.63
C ARG A 142 8.58 7.79 15.89
N ASP A 143 7.36 7.91 16.39
CA ASP A 143 6.30 8.79 15.89
C ASP A 143 5.83 8.52 14.45
N VAL A 144 6.11 7.32 13.93
CA VAL A 144 5.61 6.90 12.61
C VAL A 144 4.16 6.46 12.74
N HIS A 145 3.27 7.10 11.99
CA HIS A 145 1.85 6.82 12.09
C HIS A 145 1.52 5.42 11.49
N PRO A 146 0.66 4.60 12.12
CA PRO A 146 0.36 3.24 11.65
C PRO A 146 -0.08 3.12 10.18
N ARG A 147 -0.85 4.10 9.67
CA ARG A 147 -1.23 4.20 8.24
C ARG A 147 -0.02 4.28 7.31
N VAL A 148 1.04 4.99 7.71
CA VAL A 148 2.27 5.14 6.93
C VAL A 148 3.02 3.80 6.88
N ILE A 149 3.12 3.13 8.03
CA ILE A 149 3.71 1.79 8.12
C ILE A 149 2.94 0.81 7.22
N GLN A 150 1.61 0.84 7.24
CA GLN A 150 0.79 0.00 6.37
C GLN A 150 1.08 0.27 4.88
N ALA A 151 1.18 1.53 4.46
CA ALA A 151 1.48 1.89 3.08
C ALA A 151 2.89 1.42 2.66
N LEU A 152 3.88 1.59 3.54
CA LEU A 152 5.25 1.13 3.35
C LEU A 152 5.32 -0.39 3.12
N VAL A 153 4.66 -1.16 3.99
CA VAL A 153 4.64 -2.61 3.92
C VAL A 153 3.84 -3.09 2.72
N SER A 154 2.70 -2.47 2.44
CA SER A 154 1.87 -2.83 1.27
C SER A 154 2.65 -2.64 -0.03
N ALA A 155 3.47 -1.59 -0.13
CA ALA A 155 4.35 -1.39 -1.27
C ALA A 155 5.40 -2.51 -1.38
N ALA A 156 6.04 -2.88 -0.28
CA ALA A 156 7.05 -3.95 -0.28
C ALA A 156 6.45 -5.34 -0.57
N ALA A 157 5.24 -5.63 -0.08
CA ALA A 157 4.62 -6.93 -0.30
C ALA A 157 4.21 -7.15 -1.76
N ARG A 158 3.88 -6.09 -2.52
CA ARG A 158 3.50 -6.19 -3.94
C ARG A 158 4.61 -6.67 -4.85
N THR A 159 5.88 -6.52 -4.46
CA THR A 159 6.99 -7.04 -5.27
C THR A 159 7.12 -8.55 -5.17
N LEU A 160 6.69 -9.14 -4.04
CA LEU A 160 6.82 -10.57 -3.75
C LEU A 160 5.51 -11.35 -3.92
N LEU A 161 4.37 -10.73 -3.67
CA LEU A 161 3.05 -11.35 -3.80
C LEU A 161 2.43 -11.06 -5.17
N PRO A 162 1.86 -12.08 -5.86
CA PRO A 162 1.04 -11.87 -7.03
C PRO A 162 -0.17 -10.99 -6.70
N GLY A 163 -0.59 -10.14 -7.64
CA GLY A 163 -1.81 -9.33 -7.50
C GLY A 163 -3.10 -10.15 -7.39
N ASP A 164 -3.06 -11.43 -7.81
CA ASP A 164 -4.23 -12.30 -7.96
C ASP A 164 -4.44 -13.29 -6.79
N VAL A 165 -3.69 -13.17 -5.69
CA VAL A 165 -3.85 -14.06 -4.53
C VAL A 165 -5.20 -13.81 -3.85
N ARG A 166 -6.20 -14.63 -4.18
CA ARG A 166 -7.49 -14.69 -3.50
C ARG A 166 -7.28 -15.26 -2.09
N GLY A 167 -7.63 -14.47 -1.07
CA GLY A 167 -7.28 -14.72 0.34
C GLY A 167 -6.44 -13.58 0.95
N GLY A 168 -5.79 -12.78 0.08
CA GLY A 168 -5.00 -11.63 0.49
C GLY A 168 -3.76 -12.01 1.29
N SER A 169 -2.88 -11.03 1.50
CA SER A 169 -1.66 -11.19 2.29
C SER A 169 -1.86 -11.66 3.76
N ALA A 170 -3.10 -11.84 4.21
CA ALA A 170 -3.45 -12.22 5.57
C ALA A 170 -3.56 -13.73 5.78
N GLU A 171 -3.70 -14.53 4.71
CA GLU A 171 -3.85 -15.98 4.80
C GLU A 171 -2.50 -16.70 4.69
N GLU A 172 -2.34 -17.78 5.47
CA GLU A 172 -1.20 -18.68 5.30
C GLU A 172 -1.35 -19.44 3.97
N PRO A 173 -0.25 -19.65 3.22
CA PRO A 173 1.15 -19.36 3.55
C PRO A 173 1.65 -17.99 3.04
N TYR A 174 0.83 -17.21 2.35
CA TYR A 174 1.19 -15.89 1.79
C TYR A 174 1.56 -14.87 2.85
N ARG A 175 0.99 -15.02 4.04
CA ARG A 175 1.27 -14.20 5.20
C ARG A 175 2.74 -14.19 5.59
N GLN A 176 3.43 -15.33 5.46
CA GLN A 176 4.86 -15.44 5.75
C GLN A 176 5.68 -14.56 4.81
N LEU A 177 5.34 -14.56 3.52
CA LEU A 177 5.96 -13.68 2.52
C LEU A 177 5.69 -12.21 2.82
N TRP A 178 4.45 -11.90 3.20
CA TRP A 178 4.10 -10.53 3.59
C TRP A 178 4.91 -10.07 4.80
N ILE A 179 5.01 -10.90 5.85
CA ILE A 179 5.81 -10.59 7.05
C ILE A 179 7.29 -10.44 6.67
N ALA A 180 7.84 -11.34 5.85
CA ALA A 180 9.23 -11.25 5.39
C ALA A 180 9.50 -9.95 4.63
N ALA A 181 8.60 -9.57 3.70
CA ALA A 181 8.66 -8.32 2.95
C ALA A 181 8.59 -7.10 3.89
N ALA A 182 7.67 -7.13 4.85
CA ALA A 182 7.46 -6.08 5.83
C ALA A 182 8.71 -5.86 6.68
N MET A 183 9.27 -6.94 7.22
CA MET A 183 10.47 -6.89 8.05
C MET A 183 11.69 -6.42 7.27
N GLU A 184 11.87 -6.88 6.03
CA GLU A 184 12.97 -6.42 5.18
C GLU A 184 12.83 -4.92 4.87
N ARG A 185 11.61 -4.48 4.60
CA ARG A 185 11.33 -3.08 4.30
C ARG A 185 11.60 -2.15 5.47
N VAL A 186 11.16 -2.55 6.67
CA VAL A 186 11.32 -1.75 7.89
C VAL A 186 12.77 -1.76 8.38
N GLN A 187 13.50 -2.86 8.25
CA GLN A 187 14.89 -2.92 8.75
C GLN A 187 15.81 -1.90 8.06
N GLY A 188 15.57 -1.60 6.78
CA GLY A 188 16.40 -0.68 5.99
C GLY A 188 15.88 0.76 5.91
N ILE A 189 14.80 1.12 6.62
CA ILE A 189 14.17 2.43 6.41
C ILE A 189 14.94 3.55 7.12
N GLY A 190 15.36 4.54 6.34
CA GLY A 190 15.83 5.83 6.86
C GLY A 190 14.63 6.68 7.27
N ILE A 191 14.66 7.22 8.49
CA ILE A 191 13.68 8.19 8.99
C ILE A 191 14.43 9.49 9.25
N ASP A 192 14.06 10.55 8.55
CA ASP A 192 14.69 11.86 8.66
C ASP A 192 13.65 12.89 9.12
N THR A 193 14.01 13.70 10.12
CA THR A 193 13.15 14.79 10.61
C THR A 193 13.65 16.13 10.08
N ILE A 194 12.73 16.95 9.58
CA ILE A 194 13.01 18.28 9.02
C ILE A 194 11.98 19.25 9.58
N SER A 195 12.40 20.44 10.00
CA SER A 195 11.47 21.49 10.45
C SER A 195 11.26 22.51 9.33
N ALA A 196 10.00 22.72 8.95
CA ALA A 196 9.63 23.80 8.04
C ALA A 196 9.71 25.14 8.78
N ARG A 197 10.22 26.17 8.09
CA ARG A 197 10.31 27.53 8.61
C ARG A 197 9.29 28.43 7.93
N SER A 198 8.80 29.42 8.67
CA SER A 198 7.86 30.41 8.15
C SER A 198 8.55 31.29 7.11
N GLY A 199 8.01 31.35 5.90
CA GLY A 199 8.50 32.23 4.82
C GLY A 199 9.85 31.85 4.19
N GLU A 200 10.60 30.90 4.77
CA GLU A 200 11.91 30.45 4.27
C GLU A 200 11.86 28.97 3.88
N ALA A 201 12.30 28.63 2.67
CA ALA A 201 12.37 27.26 2.21
C ALA A 201 13.57 26.53 2.83
N THR A 202 13.30 25.50 3.64
CA THR A 202 14.32 24.59 4.14
C THR A 202 14.54 23.48 3.12
N ILE A 203 15.78 23.36 2.61
CA ILE A 203 16.15 22.39 1.59
C ILE A 203 17.01 21.27 2.21
N ARG A 204 16.71 20.02 1.85
CA ARG A 204 17.49 18.84 2.24
C ARG A 204 17.61 17.87 1.07
N SER A 205 18.82 17.34 0.87
CA SER A 205 19.05 16.25 -0.08
C SER A 205 19.27 14.95 0.68
N LEU A 206 18.54 13.91 0.29
CA LEU A 206 18.53 12.60 0.95
C LEU A 206 18.74 11.51 -0.09
N ARG A 207 19.48 10.47 0.27
CA ARG A 207 19.69 9.31 -0.61
C ARG A 207 18.59 8.26 -0.39
N VAL A 208 17.97 7.76 -1.44
CA VAL A 208 17.06 6.62 -1.35
C VAL A 208 17.77 5.39 -1.93
N PRO A 209 17.86 4.28 -1.18
CA PRO A 209 18.44 3.04 -1.70
C PRO A 209 17.71 2.51 -2.93
N SER A 210 18.36 1.65 -3.71
CA SER A 210 17.73 0.86 -4.78
C SER A 210 16.67 -0.08 -4.18
N ALA A 211 15.52 -0.23 -4.84
CA ALA A 211 14.36 -0.95 -4.29
C ALA A 211 14.01 -0.50 -2.85
N GLY A 212 14.32 0.75 -2.52
CA GLY A 212 14.39 1.31 -1.16
C GLY A 212 13.22 2.23 -0.82
N ALA A 213 13.12 2.63 0.45
CA ALA A 213 12.21 3.67 0.92
C ALA A 213 12.94 4.61 1.85
N ARG A 214 12.41 5.83 1.91
CA ARG A 214 12.77 6.83 2.91
C ARG A 214 11.50 7.44 3.48
N LEU A 215 11.45 7.56 4.80
CA LEU A 215 10.39 8.28 5.50
C LEU A 215 10.95 9.61 5.96
N ILE A 216 10.22 10.68 5.67
CA ILE A 216 10.58 12.03 6.06
C ILE A 216 9.46 12.59 6.92
N THR A 217 9.80 13.03 8.12
CA THR A 217 8.91 13.66 9.08
C THR A 217 9.14 15.15 9.01
N VAL A 218 8.12 15.92 8.61
CA VAL A 218 8.20 17.37 8.48
C VAL A 218 7.44 18.01 9.63
N GLU A 219 8.17 18.66 10.54
CA GLU A 219 7.57 19.49 11.59
C GLU A 219 7.08 20.81 11.00
N VAL A 220 5.81 21.13 11.25
CA VAL A 220 5.13 22.30 10.69
C VAL A 220 4.72 23.24 11.82
N PRO A 221 5.08 24.53 11.76
CA PRO A 221 4.62 25.53 12.73
C PRO A 221 3.09 25.59 12.82
N GLU A 222 2.57 25.77 14.03
CA GLU A 222 1.12 25.83 14.26
C GLU A 222 0.44 26.92 13.43
N GLY A 223 -0.77 26.62 12.95
CA GLY A 223 -1.58 27.57 12.18
C GLY A 223 -1.11 27.83 10.74
N THR A 224 0.03 27.28 10.31
CA THR A 224 0.58 27.52 8.95
C THR A 224 0.20 26.43 7.95
N SER A 225 0.15 26.78 6.68
CA SER A 225 0.09 25.84 5.55
C SER A 225 1.51 25.39 5.15
N LEU A 226 1.67 24.17 4.65
CA LEU A 226 2.97 23.62 4.26
C LEU A 226 3.05 23.48 2.74
N VAL A 227 4.03 24.12 2.11
CA VAL A 227 4.41 23.85 0.72
C VAL A 227 5.60 22.90 0.72
N LEU A 228 5.40 21.74 0.10
CA LEU A 228 6.38 20.66 0.01
C LEU A 228 6.77 20.44 -1.45
N GLY A 229 8.02 20.73 -1.80
CA GLY A 229 8.59 20.38 -3.10
C GLY A 229 9.46 19.14 -2.98
N ILE A 230 9.19 18.13 -3.80
CA ILE A 230 10.05 16.93 -3.86
C ILE A 230 10.50 16.72 -5.30
N ASN A 231 11.81 16.63 -5.49
CA ASN A 231 12.45 16.33 -6.77
C ASN A 231 13.37 15.12 -6.62
N GLY A 232 13.54 14.36 -7.69
CA GLY A 232 14.36 13.14 -7.70
C GLY A 232 14.24 12.41 -9.02
N THR A 233 14.49 11.11 -9.02
CA THR A 233 14.44 10.30 -10.25
C THR A 233 13.01 9.89 -10.62
N PRO A 234 12.68 9.64 -11.90
CA PRO A 234 11.32 9.25 -12.33
C PRO A 234 10.78 7.95 -11.72
N LEU A 235 11.66 7.06 -11.25
CA LEU A 235 11.30 5.80 -10.58
C LEU A 235 10.99 5.98 -9.09
N MET A 236 11.03 7.21 -8.59
CA MET A 236 10.62 7.53 -7.23
C MET A 236 9.17 7.98 -7.19
N GLU A 237 8.44 7.47 -6.21
CA GLU A 237 7.07 7.85 -5.94
C GLU A 237 6.92 8.36 -4.52
N MET A 238 6.10 9.39 -4.34
CA MET A 238 5.81 10.00 -3.04
C MET A 238 4.36 9.75 -2.62
N THR A 239 4.15 9.58 -1.32
CA THR A 239 2.85 9.58 -0.67
C THR A 239 2.95 10.47 0.58
N VAL A 240 1.96 11.33 0.82
CA VAL A 240 1.98 12.29 1.93
C VAL A 240 0.81 12.06 2.87
N PHE A 241 1.11 12.01 4.16
CA PHE A 241 0.17 11.80 5.25
C PHE A 241 0.24 12.98 6.23
N GLY A 242 -0.91 13.39 6.75
CA GLY A 242 -0.97 14.33 7.86
C GLY A 242 -0.64 13.66 9.19
N SER A 243 -0.57 14.47 10.25
CA SER A 243 -0.31 14.04 11.64
C SER A 243 -1.24 12.92 12.12
N GLN A 244 -2.51 12.97 11.73
CA GLN A 244 -3.53 11.95 12.07
C GLN A 244 -3.56 10.76 11.09
N GLY A 245 -2.55 10.63 10.22
CA GLY A 245 -2.49 9.58 9.20
C GLY A 245 -3.47 9.72 8.05
N ARG A 246 -4.16 10.87 7.92
CA ARG A 246 -4.99 11.19 6.76
C ARG A 246 -4.11 11.27 5.51
N LEU A 247 -4.51 10.60 4.44
CA LEU A 247 -3.85 10.71 3.14
C LEU A 247 -4.08 12.12 2.59
N LEU A 248 -3.02 12.92 2.47
CA LEU A 248 -3.08 14.29 1.95
C LEU A 248 -2.65 14.34 0.48
N ALA A 249 -1.73 13.47 0.08
CA ALA A 249 -1.36 13.30 -1.31
C ALA A 249 -1.21 11.80 -1.63
N ALA A 250 -1.99 11.32 -2.60
CA ALA A 250 -1.93 9.94 -3.05
C ALA A 250 -0.57 9.61 -3.67
N LYS A 251 -0.26 8.30 -3.66
CA LYS A 251 0.92 7.73 -4.31
C LYS A 251 1.01 8.21 -5.75
N GLY A 252 2.18 8.71 -6.15
CA GLY A 252 2.43 9.14 -7.52
C GLY A 252 3.82 9.75 -7.67
N PRO A 253 4.13 10.35 -8.83
CA PRO A 253 5.44 10.93 -9.09
C PRO A 253 5.77 12.05 -8.10
N LEU A 254 7.07 12.29 -7.94
CA LEU A 254 7.59 13.41 -7.16
C LEU A 254 7.09 14.73 -7.76
N ARG A 255 6.55 15.60 -6.90
CA ARG A 255 5.89 16.85 -7.30
C ARG A 255 5.86 17.83 -6.14
N VAL A 256 5.44 19.06 -6.44
CA VAL A 256 5.13 20.06 -5.43
C VAL A 256 3.70 19.84 -4.93
N VAL A 257 3.50 19.90 -3.62
CA VAL A 257 2.19 19.77 -2.97
C VAL A 257 2.04 20.87 -1.91
N SER A 258 0.90 21.56 -1.96
CA SER A 258 0.49 22.50 -0.90
C SER A 258 -0.50 21.82 0.03
N LEU A 259 -0.21 21.86 1.33
CA LEU A 259 -0.97 21.19 2.38
C LEU A 259 -1.62 22.24 3.29
N PRO A 260 -2.90 22.09 3.63
CA PRO A 260 -3.58 23.02 4.53
C PRO A 260 -3.02 22.92 5.95
N SER A 261 -3.25 23.95 6.78
CA SER A 261 -2.90 23.92 8.21
C SER A 261 -3.54 22.76 8.98
N THR A 262 -4.67 22.24 8.49
CA THR A 262 -5.32 21.03 9.02
C THR A 262 -4.53 19.73 8.79
N ALA A 263 -3.41 19.77 8.07
CA ALA A 263 -2.48 18.65 7.98
C ALA A 263 -1.87 18.31 9.36
N GLY A 264 -1.72 19.31 10.23
CA GLY A 264 -1.08 19.21 11.54
C GLY A 264 0.42 18.91 11.47
N SER A 265 1.03 18.65 12.63
CA SER A 265 2.44 18.28 12.77
C SER A 265 2.59 16.96 13.54
N PRO A 266 3.52 16.07 13.15
CA PRO A 266 4.32 16.15 11.93
C PRO A 266 3.56 15.66 10.69
N VAL A 267 3.92 16.19 9.54
CA VAL A 267 3.53 15.64 8.22
C VAL A 267 4.52 14.53 7.85
N GLN A 268 4.00 13.36 7.44
CA GLN A 268 4.82 12.19 7.11
C GLN A 268 4.83 11.94 5.61
N VAL A 269 6.02 11.94 5.02
CA VAL A 269 6.25 11.80 3.58
C VAL A 269 6.99 10.50 3.33
N LEU A 270 6.33 9.55 2.68
CA LEU A 270 6.92 8.29 2.27
C LEU A 270 7.38 8.40 0.81
N VAL A 271 8.68 8.22 0.59
CA VAL A 271 9.27 8.12 -0.76
C VAL A 271 9.76 6.70 -0.99
N VAL A 272 9.30 6.08 -2.08
CA VAL A 272 9.70 4.74 -2.51
C VAL A 272 10.50 4.88 -3.80
N ASN A 273 11.58 4.11 -3.93
CA ASN A 273 12.39 4.00 -5.14
C ASN A 273 12.32 2.56 -5.65
N ASP A 274 11.58 2.34 -6.73
CA ASP A 274 11.48 1.02 -7.38
C ASP A 274 12.61 0.80 -8.42
N GLY A 275 13.54 1.76 -8.54
CA GLY A 275 14.71 1.64 -9.39
C GLY A 275 15.79 0.70 -8.84
N VAL A 276 16.58 0.14 -9.76
CA VAL A 276 17.72 -0.76 -9.48
C VAL A 276 18.96 -0.04 -8.96
N ALA A 277 18.99 1.29 -9.02
CA ALA A 277 20.08 2.12 -8.52
C ALA A 277 19.58 3.01 -7.38
N SER A 278 20.50 3.36 -6.47
CA SER A 278 20.22 4.40 -5.48
C SER A 278 20.11 5.76 -6.17
N GLY A 279 19.13 6.56 -5.74
CA GLY A 279 18.95 7.92 -6.23
C GLY A 279 19.03 8.95 -5.11
N VAL A 280 19.18 10.22 -5.48
CA VAL A 280 19.11 11.35 -4.55
C VAL A 280 17.78 12.04 -4.76
N LEU A 281 17.06 12.31 -3.68
CA LEU A 281 15.92 13.22 -3.66
C LEU A 281 16.35 14.55 -3.05
N THR A 282 15.74 15.63 -3.50
CA THR A 282 15.83 16.95 -2.89
C THR A 282 14.44 17.35 -2.43
N LEU A 283 14.32 17.58 -1.13
CA LEU A 283 13.12 18.07 -0.47
C LEU A 283 13.28 19.57 -0.20
N SER A 284 12.29 20.36 -0.57
CA SER A 284 12.09 21.71 -0.05
C SER A 284 10.80 21.76 0.76
N CYS A 285 10.85 22.40 1.92
CA CYS A 285 9.67 22.63 2.74
C CYS A 285 9.62 24.08 3.21
N ARG A 286 8.45 24.71 3.09
CA ARG A 286 8.21 26.08 3.55
C ARG A 286 6.85 26.16 4.21
N ALA A 287 6.80 26.80 5.37
CA ALA A 287 5.55 27.10 6.04
C ALA A 287 5.08 28.50 5.61
N ASP A 288 3.87 28.59 5.07
CA ASP A 288 3.26 29.84 4.64
C ASP A 288 2.03 30.12 5.53
N PRO A 289 1.75 31.39 5.91
CA PRO A 289 0.52 31.72 6.62
C PRO A 289 -0.69 31.26 5.80
N PRO A 290 -1.80 30.86 6.47
CA PRO A 290 -2.97 30.39 5.77
C PRO A 290 -3.47 31.51 4.84
N PRO A 291 -3.94 31.17 3.63
CA PRO A 291 -4.47 32.18 2.72
C PRO A 291 -5.59 32.94 3.45
N MET A 292 -5.44 34.26 3.56
CA MET A 292 -6.50 35.12 4.10
C MET A 292 -7.77 34.86 3.28
N ALA A 293 -8.88 34.59 3.96
CA ALA A 293 -10.17 34.48 3.29
C ALA A 293 -10.42 35.82 2.60
N VAL A 294 -10.38 35.82 1.27
CA VAL A 294 -10.80 36.99 0.49
C VAL A 294 -12.30 37.10 0.71
N GLU A 295 -12.69 38.04 1.57
CA GLU A 295 -14.08 38.46 1.72
C GLU A 295 -14.56 38.84 0.32
N LYS A 296 -15.49 38.04 -0.23
CA LYS A 296 -16.09 38.31 -1.53
C LYS A 296 -16.74 39.70 -1.40
N PRO A 297 -16.37 40.71 -2.20
CA PRO A 297 -17.00 42.01 -2.09
C PRO A 297 -18.51 41.82 -2.29
N GLU A 298 -19.26 42.29 -1.29
CA GLU A 298 -20.71 42.36 -1.30
C GLU A 298 -21.15 43.03 -2.61
N PRO A 299 -22.10 42.45 -3.36
CA PRO A 299 -22.53 43.04 -4.61
C PRO A 299 -23.09 44.44 -4.31
N ALA A 300 -22.43 45.46 -4.85
CA ALA A 300 -22.88 46.84 -4.75
C ALA A 300 -24.30 46.94 -5.31
N ASP A 301 -25.21 47.49 -4.51
CA ASP A 301 -26.59 47.80 -4.90
C ASP A 301 -26.58 48.55 -6.25
N GLU A 302 -27.24 47.98 -7.25
CA GLU A 302 -27.49 48.65 -8.52
C GLU A 302 -28.32 49.93 -8.27
N PRO A 303 -27.89 51.11 -8.75
CA PRO A 303 -28.70 52.30 -8.64
C PRO A 303 -29.94 52.17 -9.52
N LYS A 304 -31.13 52.28 -8.90
CA LYS A 304 -32.42 52.42 -9.60
C LYS A 304 -32.32 53.55 -10.62
N GLY A 305 -32.37 53.19 -11.90
CA GLY A 305 -32.45 54.14 -13.02
C GLY A 305 -33.70 55.00 -12.89
N LEU A 306 -33.50 56.32 -12.94
CA LEU A 306 -34.51 57.35 -13.08
C LEU A 306 -35.28 57.15 -14.40
N ASP A 307 -36.59 57.27 -14.33
CA ASP A 307 -37.51 57.34 -15.47
C ASP A 307 -37.05 58.42 -16.45
N SER A 308 -36.87 58.02 -17.71
CA SER A 308 -36.59 58.91 -18.83
C SER A 308 -37.89 59.52 -19.37
N ASP A 309 -38.09 60.81 -19.10
CA ASP A 309 -39.12 61.64 -19.74
C ASP A 309 -38.72 61.89 -21.21
N PRO A 310 -39.60 61.66 -22.21
CA PRO A 310 -39.27 61.89 -23.61
C PRO A 310 -39.38 63.38 -23.96
N MET A 311 -38.25 64.07 -24.12
CA MET A 311 -38.23 65.40 -24.71
C MET A 311 -38.37 65.34 -26.23
N GLU A 312 -39.43 66.01 -26.66
CA GLU A 312 -39.90 66.40 -27.98
C GLU A 312 -38.79 67.07 -28.82
N PHE A 313 -38.58 66.58 -30.05
CA PHE A 313 -37.56 67.06 -30.99
C PHE A 313 -38.25 67.95 -32.03
N ASP A 314 -38.01 69.26 -31.97
CA ASP A 314 -38.48 70.24 -32.95
C ASP A 314 -37.34 70.54 -33.96
N PRO A 315 -37.56 70.50 -35.30
CA PRO A 315 -36.49 70.61 -36.29
C PRO A 315 -36.33 72.04 -36.87
N MET A 316 -35.18 72.25 -37.51
CA MET A 316 -34.73 73.40 -38.35
C MET A 316 -33.91 74.46 -37.60
N GLU A 317 -32.79 74.97 -38.09
CA GLU A 317 -32.17 75.06 -39.43
C GLU A 317 -30.66 74.74 -39.41
#